data_AF-A0A7M7KIR1-F1
#
_entry.id   AF-A0A7M7KIR1-F1
#
_cell.length_a   1.000
_cell.length_b   1.000
_cell.length_c   1.000
_cell.angle_alpha   90.00
_cell.angle_beta   90.00
_cell.angle_gamma   90.00
#
_symmetry.space_group_name_H-M   'P 1'
#
loop_
_entity.id
_entity.type
_entity.pdbx_description
1 polymer ?
#
loop_
_entity_poly.entity_id
_entity_poly.type
_entity_poly.pdbx_seq_one_letter_code
_entity_poly.pdbx_strand_id
1 'polypeptide(L)'
;MFCVLKHLVLCGLLEGFVLGVLASKQDIGQPDCSYDYLDRCGQDLFLWHTDADNVRAPITATELEEHCERQDAAETCVRARAENCTAGLVKGTIRFFLDAIRDEFETRCDPTTAQHDAYLRIAPCLNKLSDKLRNCSIDFILSTDRAANDSIGKPLREKFERVAKMLRLSCALF
;
A
#
# COMPACT_ATOMS: atom_id res chain seq x y z
N MET A 1 5.00 13.56 21.87
CA MET A 1 3.55 13.67 21.59
C MET A 1 3.18 13.53 20.10
N PHE A 2 4.14 13.51 19.16
CA PHE A 2 3.88 13.37 17.72
C PHE A 2 3.89 11.92 17.17
N CYS A 3 4.42 10.92 17.90
CA CYS A 3 4.39 9.52 17.46
C CYS A 3 3.00 8.87 17.56
N VAL A 4 2.24 9.17 18.61
CA VAL A 4 0.93 8.54 18.86
C VAL A 4 -0.11 8.99 17.82
N LEU A 5 -0.07 10.27 17.42
CA LEU A 5 -0.99 10.82 16.43
C LEU A 5 -0.69 10.29 15.01
N LYS A 6 0.60 10.07 14.67
CA LYS A 6 1.00 9.46 13.39
C LYS A 6 0.63 7.97 13.32
N HIS A 7 0.68 7.25 14.44
CA HIS A 7 0.30 5.84 14.51
C HIS A 7 -1.22 5.62 14.48
N LEU A 8 -2.02 6.52 15.08
CA LEU A 8 -3.47 6.48 14.94
C LEU A 8 -3.93 6.70 13.50
N VAL A 9 -3.24 7.57 12.74
CA VAL A 9 -3.52 7.80 11.32
C VAL A 9 -3.16 6.60 10.47
N LEU A 10 -2.00 5.96 10.70
CA LEU A 10 -1.64 4.71 10.00
C LEU A 10 -2.63 3.57 10.31
N CYS A 11 -3.06 3.43 11.57
CA CYS A 11 -4.00 2.39 11.98
C CYS A 11 -5.41 2.63 11.39
N GLY A 12 -5.91 3.87 11.40
CA GLY A 12 -7.19 4.22 10.79
C GLY A 12 -7.19 4.15 9.25
N LEU A 13 -6.06 4.42 8.60
CA LEU A 13 -5.90 4.23 7.16
C LEU A 13 -5.90 2.74 6.77
N LEU A 14 -5.27 1.90 7.59
CA LEU A 14 -5.35 0.44 7.49
C LEU A 14 -6.79 -0.09 7.65
N GLU A 15 -7.56 0.47 8.59
CA GLU A 15 -8.98 0.13 8.79
C GLU A 15 -9.84 0.42 7.54
N GLY A 16 -9.62 1.57 6.89
CA GLY A 16 -10.31 1.94 5.66
C GLY A 16 -9.91 1.09 4.45
N PHE A 17 -8.64 0.72 4.36
CA PHE A 17 -8.12 -0.12 3.27
C PHE A 17 -8.69 -1.55 3.34
N VAL A 18 -8.70 -2.18 4.53
CA VAL A 18 -9.24 -3.53 4.70
C VAL A 18 -10.74 -3.59 4.41
N LEU A 19 -11.52 -2.61 4.88
CA LEU A 19 -12.96 -2.54 4.56
C LEU A 19 -13.22 -2.25 3.07
N GLY A 20 -12.38 -1.42 2.43
CA GLY A 20 -12.48 -1.12 1.00
C GLY A 20 -12.19 -2.33 0.12
N VAL A 21 -11.11 -3.08 0.41
CA VAL A 21 -10.74 -4.30 -0.30
C VAL A 21 -11.79 -5.39 -0.11
N LEU A 22 -12.33 -5.56 1.11
CA LEU A 22 -13.39 -6.53 1.40
C LEU A 22 -14.75 -6.19 0.77
N ALA A 23 -14.98 -4.91 0.43
CA ALA A 23 -16.22 -4.44 -0.17
C ALA A 23 -16.16 -4.35 -1.71
N SER A 24 -14.98 -4.55 -2.33
CA SER A 24 -14.87 -4.61 -3.79
C SER A 24 -15.65 -5.82 -4.29
N LYS A 25 -16.82 -5.58 -4.88
CA LYS A 25 -17.45 -6.57 -5.76
C LYS A 25 -16.51 -6.78 -6.95
N GLN A 26 -16.02 -8.00 -7.10
CA GLN A 26 -15.36 -8.42 -8.32
C GLN A 26 -16.45 -8.51 -9.40
N ASP A 27 -16.37 -7.67 -10.43
CA ASP A 27 -17.34 -7.71 -11.52
C ASP A 27 -16.95 -8.85 -12.47
N ILE A 28 -17.69 -9.96 -12.40
CA ILE A 28 -17.46 -11.15 -13.21
C ILE A 28 -17.83 -10.79 -14.66
N GLY A 29 -16.85 -10.26 -15.41
CA GLY A 29 -17.02 -9.81 -16.79
C GLY A 29 -16.11 -8.67 -17.22
N GLN A 30 -15.46 -7.96 -16.28
CA GLN A 30 -14.51 -6.89 -16.59
C GLN A 30 -13.08 -7.32 -16.23
N PRO A 31 -12.25 -7.75 -17.20
CA PRO A 31 -10.89 -8.24 -16.91
C PRO A 31 -10.02 -7.19 -16.21
N ASP A 32 -10.24 -5.91 -16.50
CA ASP A 32 -9.52 -4.79 -15.86
C ASP A 32 -9.90 -4.62 -14.38
N CYS A 33 -11.05 -5.15 -13.95
CA CYS A 33 -11.47 -5.13 -12.54
C CYS A 33 -11.04 -6.38 -11.77
N SER A 34 -10.31 -7.31 -12.39
CA SER A 34 -9.78 -8.50 -11.71
C SER A 34 -8.70 -8.16 -10.69
N TYR A 35 -8.45 -9.09 -9.75
CA TYR A 35 -7.31 -9.01 -8.84
C TYR A 35 -6.00 -9.20 -9.59
N ASP A 36 -5.94 -10.07 -10.59
CA ASP A 36 -4.75 -10.27 -11.43
C ASP A 36 -4.34 -8.98 -12.15
N TYR A 37 -5.30 -8.19 -12.63
CA TYR A 37 -5.02 -6.89 -13.22
C TYR A 37 -4.44 -5.92 -12.19
N LEU A 38 -5.04 -5.87 -10.98
CA LEU A 38 -4.54 -5.03 -9.89
C LEU A 38 -3.13 -5.44 -9.45
N ASP A 39 -2.87 -6.74 -9.34
CA ASP A 39 -1.58 -7.29 -8.95
C ASP A 39 -0.49 -6.88 -9.93
N ARG A 40 -0.75 -7.00 -11.25
CA ARG A 40 0.15 -6.51 -12.30
C ARG A 40 0.38 -5.00 -12.23
N CYS A 41 -0.65 -4.20 -12.03
CA CYS A 41 -0.50 -2.75 -11.89
C CYS A 41 0.27 -2.36 -10.61
N GLY A 42 0.17 -3.17 -9.55
CA GLY A 42 0.67 -2.83 -8.23
C GLY A 42 2.15 -3.14 -7.99
N GLN A 43 2.81 -3.89 -8.89
CA GLN A 43 4.16 -4.42 -8.67
C GLN A 43 5.22 -3.34 -8.41
N ASP A 44 5.12 -2.21 -9.12
CA ASP A 44 6.05 -1.08 -9.02
C ASP A 44 5.41 0.15 -8.33
N LEU A 45 4.23 0.02 -7.72
CA LEU A 45 3.50 1.17 -7.17
C LEU A 45 4.22 1.82 -5.97
N PHE A 46 5.01 1.04 -5.23
CA PHE A 46 5.71 1.47 -4.02
C PHE A 46 7.22 1.53 -4.24
N LEU A 47 7.89 2.34 -3.44
CA LEU A 47 9.36 2.53 -3.43
C LEU A 47 10.16 1.22 -3.42
N TRP A 48 9.68 0.24 -2.66
CA TRP A 48 10.31 -1.07 -2.58
C TRP A 48 9.81 -1.95 -3.70
N HIS A 49 10.70 -2.32 -4.60
CA HIS A 49 10.42 -3.35 -5.60
C HIS A 49 11.06 -4.68 -5.16
N THR A 50 10.41 -5.77 -5.54
CA THR A 50 10.93 -7.13 -5.40
C THR A 50 11.69 -7.54 -6.65
N ASP A 51 12.96 -7.88 -6.49
CA ASP A 51 13.75 -8.56 -7.53
C ASP A 51 14.20 -9.92 -7.01
N ALA A 52 13.77 -10.98 -7.71
CA ALA A 52 14.06 -12.41 -7.56
C ALA A 52 13.88 -13.06 -6.16
N ASP A 53 14.30 -12.41 -5.08
CA ASP A 53 14.09 -12.77 -3.67
C ASP A 53 14.32 -11.59 -2.69
N ASN A 54 14.75 -10.42 -3.19
CA ASN A 54 15.17 -9.28 -2.37
C ASN A 54 14.19 -8.11 -2.53
N VAL A 55 13.81 -7.53 -1.40
CA VAL A 55 13.11 -6.24 -1.37
C VAL A 55 14.17 -5.16 -1.32
N ARG A 56 14.22 -4.26 -2.31
CA ARG A 56 15.18 -3.15 -2.30
C ARG A 56 14.58 -1.85 -2.80
N ALA A 57 15.06 -0.76 -2.22
CA ALA A 57 14.91 0.58 -2.73
C ALA A 57 16.10 0.92 -3.66
N PRO A 58 15.90 1.76 -4.70
CA PRO A 58 16.97 2.20 -5.59
C PRO A 58 17.99 3.09 -4.85
N ILE A 59 19.29 2.82 -4.98
CA ILE A 59 20.34 3.50 -4.18
C ILE A 59 21.19 4.48 -5.00
N THR A 60 21.03 4.50 -6.31
CA THR A 60 21.71 5.44 -7.20
C THR A 60 20.68 6.32 -7.91
N ALA A 61 21.13 7.46 -8.47
CA ALA A 61 20.27 8.35 -9.23
C ALA A 61 19.66 7.65 -10.46
N THR A 62 20.45 6.86 -11.18
CA THR A 62 19.99 6.08 -12.34
C THR A 62 18.97 5.02 -11.96
N GLU A 63 19.23 4.26 -10.89
CA GLU A 63 18.26 3.27 -10.41
C GLU A 63 16.96 3.93 -9.94
N LEU A 64 17.05 5.14 -9.36
CA LEU A 64 15.89 5.88 -8.91
C LEU A 64 15.08 6.38 -10.10
N GLU A 65 15.73 6.97 -11.11
CA GLU A 65 15.10 7.42 -12.35
C GLU A 65 14.33 6.30 -13.04
N GLU A 66 14.97 5.14 -13.27
CA GLU A 66 14.33 3.96 -13.86
C GLU A 66 13.13 3.48 -13.03
N HIS A 67 13.25 3.53 -11.69
CA HIS A 67 12.16 3.14 -10.81
C HIS A 67 11.01 4.15 -10.84
N CYS A 68 11.31 5.45 -10.92
CA CYS A 68 10.31 6.51 -11.04
C CYS A 68 9.47 6.34 -12.32
N GLU A 69 10.09 5.99 -13.45
CA GLU A 69 9.35 5.70 -14.70
C GLU A 69 8.37 4.52 -14.53
N ARG A 70 8.82 3.43 -13.89
CA ARG A 70 7.95 2.27 -13.63
C ARG A 70 6.83 2.60 -12.63
N GLN A 71 7.16 3.37 -11.59
CA GLN A 71 6.19 3.75 -10.56
C GLN A 71 5.10 4.68 -11.11
N ASP A 72 5.44 5.60 -12.01
CA ASP A 72 4.44 6.46 -12.68
C ASP A 72 3.47 5.64 -13.54
N ALA A 73 3.99 4.67 -14.29
CA ALA A 73 3.17 3.75 -15.09
C ALA A 73 2.26 2.88 -14.20
N ALA A 74 2.80 2.35 -13.09
CA ALA A 74 2.05 1.57 -12.11
C ALA A 74 0.93 2.41 -11.46
N GLU A 75 1.23 3.62 -11.02
CA GLU A 75 0.26 4.56 -10.44
C GLU A 75 -0.88 4.84 -11.42
N THR A 76 -0.54 5.16 -12.67
CA THR A 76 -1.51 5.41 -13.73
C THR A 76 -2.42 4.19 -13.95
N CYS A 77 -1.84 2.98 -13.97
CA CYS A 77 -2.56 1.71 -14.11
C CYS A 77 -3.55 1.47 -12.96
N VAL A 78 -3.10 1.64 -11.71
CA VAL A 78 -3.95 1.46 -10.51
C VAL A 78 -5.02 2.54 -10.43
N ARG A 79 -4.69 3.80 -10.77
CA ARG A 79 -5.64 4.91 -10.80
C ARG A 79 -6.75 4.66 -11.81
N ALA A 80 -6.41 4.29 -13.04
CA ALA A 80 -7.39 3.96 -14.08
C ALA A 80 -8.33 2.82 -13.64
N ARG A 81 -7.78 1.78 -12.99
CA ARG A 81 -8.60 0.72 -12.40
C ARG A 81 -9.54 1.24 -11.32
N ALA A 82 -9.04 2.04 -10.39
CA ALA A 82 -9.85 2.63 -9.32
C ALA A 82 -11.00 3.47 -9.90
N GLU A 83 -10.74 4.22 -10.97
CA GLU A 83 -11.74 5.04 -11.65
C GLU A 83 -12.91 4.22 -12.22
N ASN A 84 -12.59 3.08 -12.85
CA ASN A 84 -13.55 2.27 -13.59
C ASN A 84 -14.24 1.19 -12.72
N CYS A 85 -13.53 0.66 -11.73
CA CYS A 85 -13.94 -0.54 -11.01
C CYS A 85 -14.41 -0.27 -9.57
N THR A 86 -14.35 0.98 -9.09
CA THR A 86 -14.77 1.33 -7.74
C THR A 86 -15.70 2.54 -7.73
N ALA A 87 -16.50 2.68 -6.67
CA ALA A 87 -17.46 3.78 -6.54
C ALA A 87 -17.60 4.25 -5.09
N GLY A 88 -18.19 5.43 -4.90
CA GLY A 88 -18.51 5.99 -3.59
C GLY A 88 -17.29 6.18 -2.69
N LEU A 89 -17.43 5.82 -1.42
CA LEU A 89 -16.39 5.99 -0.41
C LEU A 89 -15.10 5.22 -0.74
N VAL A 90 -15.22 4.00 -1.28
CA VAL A 90 -14.06 3.16 -1.62
C VAL A 90 -13.18 3.84 -2.66
N LYS A 91 -13.80 4.43 -3.70
CA LYS A 91 -13.09 5.21 -4.72
C LYS A 91 -12.38 6.42 -4.11
N GLY A 92 -13.04 7.13 -3.20
CA GLY A 92 -12.45 8.26 -2.47
C GLY A 92 -11.23 7.86 -1.64
N THR A 93 -11.31 6.75 -0.92
CA THR A 93 -10.20 6.22 -0.13
C THR A 93 -9.01 5.82 -1.02
N ILE A 94 -9.25 5.11 -2.13
CA ILE A 94 -8.18 4.70 -3.04
C ILE A 94 -7.50 5.93 -3.66
N ARG A 95 -8.26 6.93 -4.11
CA ARG A 95 -7.71 8.19 -4.62
C ARG A 95 -6.82 8.88 -3.59
N PHE A 96 -7.29 9.01 -2.35
CA PHE A 96 -6.51 9.61 -1.27
C PHE A 96 -5.16 8.89 -1.07
N PHE A 97 -5.14 7.56 -1.09
CA PHE A 97 -3.89 6.80 -1.01
C PHE A 97 -2.99 7.03 -2.23
N LEU A 98 -3.54 7.02 -3.44
CA LEU A 98 -2.79 7.25 -4.66
C LEU A 98 -2.23 8.68 -4.75
N ASP A 99 -2.95 9.68 -4.23
CA ASP A 99 -2.48 11.06 -4.15
C ASP A 99 -1.31 11.17 -3.15
N ALA A 100 -1.39 10.50 -2.00
CA ALA A 100 -0.26 10.44 -1.07
C ALA A 100 0.97 9.73 -1.65
N ILE A 101 0.77 8.70 -2.47
CA ILE A 101 1.85 8.03 -3.22
C ILE A 101 2.44 8.99 -4.25
N ARG A 102 1.59 9.71 -4.99
CA ARG A 102 1.99 10.68 -6.01
C ARG A 102 2.82 11.82 -5.40
N ASP A 103 2.42 12.38 -4.26
CA ASP A 103 3.18 13.45 -3.57
C ASP A 103 4.59 12.99 -3.14
N GLU A 104 4.69 11.77 -2.61
CA GLU A 104 5.98 11.17 -2.24
C GLU A 104 6.85 10.92 -3.48
N PHE A 105 6.25 10.35 -4.52
CA PHE A 105 6.87 10.08 -5.80
C PHE A 105 7.41 11.36 -6.44
N GLU A 106 6.60 12.41 -6.60
CA GLU A 106 7.00 13.66 -7.27
C GLU A 106 8.18 14.32 -6.56
N THR A 107 8.15 14.36 -5.23
CA THR A 107 9.23 14.96 -4.45
C THR A 107 10.50 14.12 -4.42
N ARG A 108 10.41 12.79 -4.46
CA ARG A 108 11.59 11.91 -4.53
C ARG A 108 12.19 11.86 -5.95
N CYS A 109 11.36 11.92 -6.98
CA CYS A 109 11.76 11.72 -8.37
C CYS A 109 12.20 13.02 -9.08
N ASP A 110 11.89 14.20 -8.55
CA ASP A 110 12.37 15.47 -9.10
C ASP A 110 13.80 15.80 -8.59
N PRO A 111 14.83 15.77 -9.48
CA PRO A 111 16.23 16.02 -9.09
C PRO A 111 16.50 17.46 -8.64
N THR A 112 15.56 18.39 -8.83
CA THR A 112 15.70 19.78 -8.38
C THR A 112 15.30 19.99 -6.92
N THR A 113 14.72 18.97 -6.27
CA THR A 113 14.20 19.06 -4.91
C THR A 113 15.21 18.60 -3.87
N ALA A 114 15.08 19.13 -2.65
CA ALA A 114 15.90 18.68 -1.51
C ALA A 114 15.58 17.24 -1.07
N GLN A 115 14.38 16.77 -1.40
CA GLN A 115 13.87 15.44 -1.06
C GLN A 115 14.55 14.36 -1.90
N HIS A 116 14.81 14.61 -3.18
CA HIS A 116 15.61 13.73 -4.04
C HIS A 116 17.00 13.46 -3.45
N ASP A 117 17.74 14.51 -3.10
CA ASP A 117 19.05 14.38 -2.47
C ASP A 117 18.97 13.71 -1.10
N ALA A 118 17.93 14.03 -0.31
CA ALA A 118 17.72 13.40 0.98
C ALA A 118 17.46 11.91 0.85
N TYR A 119 16.66 11.52 -0.12
CA TYR A 119 16.39 10.13 -0.45
C TYR A 119 17.67 9.38 -0.80
N LEU A 120 18.46 9.87 -1.76
CA LEU A 120 19.69 9.18 -2.19
C LEU A 120 20.70 8.99 -1.04
N ARG A 121 20.74 9.92 -0.08
CA ARG A 121 21.56 9.77 1.14
C ARG A 121 21.08 8.65 2.06
N ILE A 122 19.75 8.45 2.18
CA ILE A 122 19.18 7.47 3.12
C ILE A 122 18.89 6.12 2.48
N ALA A 123 18.76 6.03 1.17
CA ALA A 123 18.38 4.81 0.45
C ALA A 123 19.27 3.59 0.80
N PRO A 124 20.61 3.71 0.94
CA PRO A 124 21.43 2.58 1.40
C PRO A 124 21.08 2.11 2.82
N CYS A 125 20.58 2.99 3.68
CA CYS A 125 20.10 2.64 5.02
C CYS A 125 18.75 1.92 4.95
N LEU A 126 17.84 2.33 4.06
CA LEU A 126 16.55 1.67 3.86
C LEU A 126 16.71 0.21 3.47
N ASN A 127 17.71 -0.12 2.65
CA ASN A 127 18.01 -1.50 2.26
C ASN A 127 18.58 -2.37 3.39
N LYS A 128 19.03 -1.79 4.51
CA LYS A 128 19.37 -2.58 5.71
C LYS A 128 18.14 -3.02 6.49
N LEU A 129 17.00 -2.38 6.24
CA LEU A 129 15.73 -2.66 6.89
C LEU A 129 14.81 -3.52 6.01
N SER A 130 15.14 -3.69 4.73
CA SER A 130 14.20 -4.24 3.75
C SER A 130 13.83 -5.69 4.00
N ASP A 131 14.73 -6.54 4.49
CA ASP A 131 14.40 -7.92 4.88
C ASP A 131 13.39 -7.98 6.04
N LYS A 132 13.57 -7.10 7.03
CA LYS A 132 12.63 -6.99 8.17
C LYS A 132 11.29 -6.45 7.70
N LEU A 133 11.31 -5.45 6.81
CA LEU A 133 10.11 -4.87 6.23
C LEU A 133 9.34 -5.89 5.38
N ARG A 134 10.05 -6.69 4.58
CA ARG A 134 9.50 -7.79 3.78
C ARG A 134 8.76 -8.80 4.66
N ASN A 135 9.42 -9.29 5.71
CA ASN A 135 8.81 -10.27 6.61
C ASN A 135 7.58 -9.68 7.32
N CYS A 136 7.67 -8.44 7.78
CA CYS A 136 6.53 -7.73 8.37
C CYS A 136 5.36 -7.57 7.38
N SER A 137 5.66 -7.29 6.11
CA SER A 137 4.66 -7.14 5.05
C SER A 137 3.99 -8.47 4.73
N ILE A 138 4.76 -9.57 4.64
CA ILE A 138 4.23 -10.93 4.45
C ILE A 138 3.32 -11.30 5.62
N ASP A 139 3.75 -11.08 6.86
CA ASP A 139 2.96 -11.38 8.05
C ASP A 139 1.65 -10.56 8.08
N PHE A 140 1.74 -9.29 7.68
CA PHE A 140 0.59 -8.40 7.56
C PHE A 140 -0.40 -8.88 6.48
N ILE A 141 0.08 -9.25 5.29
CA ILE A 141 -0.74 -9.78 4.20
C ILE A 141 -1.42 -11.08 4.66
N LEU A 142 -0.66 -12.04 5.20
CA LEU A 142 -1.22 -13.31 5.69
C LEU A 142 -2.25 -13.11 6.81
N SER A 143 -2.01 -12.16 7.72
CA SER A 143 -2.96 -11.79 8.76
C SER A 143 -4.25 -11.21 8.17
N THR A 144 -4.11 -10.32 7.19
CA THR A 144 -5.23 -9.67 6.51
C THR A 144 -6.03 -10.68 5.69
N ASP A 145 -5.37 -11.58 4.96
CA ASP A 145 -6.03 -12.64 4.18
C ASP A 145 -6.77 -13.63 5.07
N ARG A 146 -6.20 -14.01 6.21
CA ARG A 146 -6.91 -14.84 7.20
C ARG A 146 -8.14 -14.10 7.72
N ALA A 147 -7.99 -12.84 8.12
CA ALA A 147 -9.10 -12.02 8.61
C ALA A 147 -10.21 -11.83 7.54
N ALA A 148 -9.81 -11.66 6.28
CA ALA A 148 -10.68 -11.52 5.13
C ALA A 148 -11.48 -12.81 4.89
N ASN A 149 -10.79 -13.94 4.77
CA ASN A 149 -11.39 -15.25 4.56
C ASN A 149 -12.31 -15.66 5.71
N ASP A 150 -11.89 -15.42 6.95
CA ASP A 150 -12.72 -15.66 8.13
C ASP A 150 -13.97 -14.78 8.16
N SER A 151 -13.99 -13.67 7.43
CA SER A 151 -15.12 -12.74 7.37
C SER A 151 -16.14 -13.09 6.27
N ILE A 152 -15.88 -14.09 5.44
CA ILE A 152 -16.81 -14.53 4.40
C ILE A 152 -18.06 -15.14 5.07
N GLY A 153 -19.25 -14.72 4.61
CA GLY A 153 -20.53 -15.22 5.11
C GLY A 153 -20.98 -14.70 6.50
N LYS A 154 -20.14 -13.91 7.20
CA LYS A 154 -20.49 -13.36 8.52
C LYS A 154 -21.25 -12.04 8.43
N PRO A 155 -22.20 -11.78 9.36
CA PRO A 155 -22.90 -10.50 9.42
C PRO A 155 -21.95 -9.37 9.85
N LEU A 156 -22.21 -8.15 9.35
CA LEU A 156 -21.36 -6.97 9.52
C LEU A 156 -20.98 -6.69 10.99
N ARG A 157 -21.92 -6.90 11.91
CA ARG A 157 -21.72 -6.72 13.36
C ARG A 157 -20.62 -7.63 13.92
N GLU A 158 -20.55 -8.88 13.48
CA GLU A 158 -19.55 -9.84 13.93
C GLU A 158 -18.16 -9.53 13.35
N LYS A 159 -18.12 -8.88 12.17
CA LYS A 159 -16.87 -8.35 11.58
C LYS A 159 -16.32 -7.20 12.42
N PHE A 160 -17.17 -6.24 12.80
CA PHE A 160 -16.79 -5.10 13.65
C PHE A 160 -16.24 -5.52 15.02
N GLU A 161 -16.85 -6.51 15.67
CA GLU A 161 -16.39 -7.01 16.98
C GLU A 161 -14.99 -7.66 16.91
N ARG A 162 -14.65 -8.34 15.81
CA ARG A 162 -13.31 -8.93 15.62
C ARG A 162 -12.25 -7.90 15.27
N VAL A 163 -12.60 -6.93 14.41
CA VAL A 163 -11.70 -5.82 14.09
C VAL A 163 -11.38 -5.05 15.38
N ALA A 164 -12.37 -4.77 16.23
CA ALA A 164 -12.16 -4.16 17.54
C ALA A 164 -11.25 -4.99 18.47
N LYS A 165 -11.29 -6.32 18.37
CA LYS A 165 -10.45 -7.23 19.15
C LYS A 165 -9.01 -7.30 18.62
N MET A 166 -8.82 -7.33 17.30
CA MET A 166 -7.49 -7.25 16.67
C MET A 166 -6.82 -5.90 16.97
N LEU A 167 -7.56 -4.79 16.87
CA LEU A 167 -7.09 -3.44 17.21
C LEU A 167 -6.55 -3.34 18.64
N ARG A 168 -7.26 -3.95 19.61
CA ARG A 168 -6.78 -3.99 21.01
C ARG A 168 -5.46 -4.77 21.17
N LEU A 169 -5.23 -5.79 20.35
CA LEU A 169 -3.99 -6.57 20.38
C LEU A 169 -2.83 -5.82 19.69
N SER A 170 -3.09 -5.16 18.55
CA SER A 170 -2.08 -4.38 17.82
C SER A 170 -1.63 -3.13 18.59
N CYS A 171 -2.52 -2.49 19.35
CA CYS A 171 -2.18 -1.36 20.25
C CYS A 171 -1.56 -1.79 21.58
N ALA A 172 -1.69 -3.05 22.00
CA ALA A 172 -1.11 -3.54 23.26
C ALA A 172 0.30 -4.12 23.10
N LEU A 173 0.75 -4.34 21.86
CA LEU A 173 2.08 -4.86 21.54
C LEU A 173 3.15 -3.76 21.37
N PHE A 174 2.81 -2.49 21.59
CA PHE A 174 3.74 -1.34 21.57
C PHE A 174 3.42 -0.31 22.66
#